data_AF-A0A8I6Z107-F1
#
_entry.id   AF-A0A8I6Z107-F1
#
_cell.length_a   1.000
_cell.length_b   1.000
_cell.length_c   1.000
_cell.angle_alpha   90.00
_cell.angle_beta   90.00
_cell.angle_gamma   90.00
#
_symmetry.space_group_name_H-M   'P 1'
#
loop_
_entity.id
_entity.type
_entity.pdbx_description
1 polymer ?
#
loop_
_entity_poly.entity_id
_entity_poly.type
_entity_poly.pdbx_seq_one_letter_code
_entity_poly.pdbx_strand_id
1 'polypeptide(L)'
;MANTIRHVFLQAVEAFCWFIGTFLSMIVLVLALIIFASTHTPSGSSSTPSPTPTSDHSTCNENKLHDAISVYMSYVVFAMTIAILLMAFVRKVADAAAKDHERVAGWEDSAYKAAFDAAEVAFVALRDAEKEVKLLKETARLSPAVGVVEGDPALVEARKKVVERAQEWGIAAVRAERLKPKEGIARLDKRWRIAARSAFFTAVCAHYIGSVCAGYASYCYLKIETKCVISSLTIFLFVLVGVVSTTIHSLLLWLSSTQN
;
A
#
# COMPACT_ATOMS: atom_id res chain seq x y z
N MET A 1 -0.85 10.91 -11.79
CA MET A 1 -0.05 9.91 -11.02
C MET A 1 -0.47 9.80 -9.56
N ALA A 2 -0.70 10.90 -8.82
CA ALA A 2 -1.11 10.84 -7.40
C ALA A 2 -2.46 10.15 -7.13
N ASN A 3 -3.46 10.29 -8.02
CA ASN A 3 -4.77 9.64 -7.87
C ASN A 3 -4.67 8.10 -8.00
N THR A 4 -3.79 7.59 -8.86
CA THR A 4 -3.57 6.16 -9.06
C THR A 4 -2.96 5.51 -7.82
N ILE A 5 -2.01 6.17 -7.17
CA ILE A 5 -1.29 5.66 -5.98
C ILE A 5 -2.20 5.59 -4.74
N ARG A 6 -3.16 6.51 -4.62
CA ARG A 6 -4.08 6.61 -3.48
C ARG A 6 -5.17 5.52 -3.52
N HIS A 7 -5.70 5.23 -4.71
CA HIS A 7 -6.65 4.14 -4.95
C HIS A 7 -5.98 2.77 -4.77
N VAL A 8 -4.71 2.65 -5.20
CA VAL A 8 -3.86 1.46 -4.99
C VAL A 8 -3.62 1.21 -3.50
N PHE A 9 -3.51 2.23 -2.65
CA PHE A 9 -3.34 2.03 -1.21
C PHE A 9 -4.61 1.55 -0.52
N LEU A 10 -5.79 2.07 -0.86
CA LEU A 10 -7.03 1.52 -0.32
C LEU A 10 -7.17 0.06 -0.74
N GLN A 11 -6.94 -0.27 -2.02
CA GLN A 11 -6.96 -1.66 -2.49
C GLN A 11 -5.86 -2.53 -1.88
N ALA A 12 -4.65 -1.99 -1.64
CA ALA A 12 -3.55 -2.71 -1.01
C ALA A 12 -3.79 -2.92 0.49
N VAL A 13 -4.36 -1.94 1.19
CA VAL A 13 -4.80 -2.09 2.59
C VAL A 13 -5.94 -3.08 2.67
N GLU A 14 -6.87 -3.08 1.72
CA GLU A 14 -8.01 -3.99 1.68
C GLU A 14 -7.55 -5.42 1.37
N ALA A 15 -6.71 -5.61 0.35
CA ALA A 15 -6.09 -6.90 0.01
C ALA A 15 -5.16 -7.40 1.13
N PHE A 16 -4.35 -6.53 1.73
CA PHE A 16 -3.50 -6.89 2.86
C PHE A 16 -4.33 -7.22 4.10
N CYS A 17 -5.35 -6.41 4.45
CA CYS A 17 -6.29 -6.71 5.52
C CYS A 17 -6.92 -8.08 5.32
N TRP A 18 -7.55 -8.32 4.17
CA TRP A 18 -8.32 -9.53 3.92
C TRP A 18 -7.44 -10.77 3.76
N PHE A 19 -6.49 -10.72 2.85
CA PHE A 19 -5.75 -11.91 2.43
C PHE A 19 -4.60 -12.25 3.38
N ILE A 20 -3.82 -11.25 3.79
CA ILE A 20 -2.58 -11.48 4.55
C ILE A 20 -2.83 -11.35 6.06
N GLY A 21 -3.36 -10.20 6.48
CA GLY A 21 -3.61 -9.89 7.88
C GLY A 21 -4.69 -10.75 8.53
N THR A 22 -5.73 -11.15 7.80
CA THR A 22 -6.82 -11.96 8.36
C THR A 22 -6.72 -13.43 7.95
N PHE A 23 -6.68 -13.76 6.66
CA PHE A 23 -6.72 -15.17 6.24
C PHE A 23 -5.39 -15.89 6.49
N LEU A 24 -4.27 -15.34 5.98
CA LEU A 24 -2.94 -15.95 6.15
C LEU A 24 -2.50 -15.95 7.62
N SER A 25 -2.64 -14.83 8.35
CA SER A 25 -2.32 -14.78 9.78
C SER A 25 -3.15 -15.77 10.59
N MET A 26 -4.45 -15.94 10.30
CA MET A 26 -5.28 -16.90 11.03
C MET A 26 -4.88 -18.33 10.71
N ILE A 27 -4.54 -18.65 9.45
CA ILE A 27 -4.03 -19.97 9.10
C ILE A 27 -2.71 -20.25 9.80
N VAL A 28 -1.76 -19.30 9.78
CA VAL A 28 -0.48 -19.41 10.47
C VAL A 28 -0.68 -19.52 11.99
N LEU A 29 -1.63 -18.77 12.56
CA LEU A 29 -1.97 -18.83 13.98
C LEU A 29 -2.63 -20.15 14.37
N VAL A 30 -3.54 -20.66 13.55
CA VAL A 30 -4.20 -21.96 13.77
C VAL A 30 -3.19 -23.10 13.65
N LEU A 31 -2.36 -23.09 12.61
CA LEU A 31 -1.22 -24.00 12.48
C LEU A 31 -0.31 -23.87 13.70
N ALA A 32 -0.09 -22.65 14.18
CA ALA A 32 0.74 -22.43 15.34
C ALA A 32 0.15 -23.09 16.60
N LEU A 33 -1.13 -22.86 16.85
CA LEU A 33 -1.84 -23.45 17.99
C LEU A 33 -1.92 -24.98 17.89
N ILE A 34 -2.09 -25.54 16.69
CA ILE A 34 -2.11 -26.99 16.45
C ILE A 34 -0.74 -27.62 16.73
N ILE A 35 0.34 -27.02 16.23
CA ILE A 35 1.70 -27.50 16.47
C ILE A 35 2.02 -27.39 17.97
N PHE A 36 1.67 -26.27 18.61
CA PHE A 36 1.86 -26.08 20.05
C PHE A 36 1.12 -27.14 20.88
N ALA A 37 -0.14 -27.44 20.53
CA ALA A 37 -0.91 -28.49 21.18
C ALA A 37 -0.30 -29.89 20.97
N SER A 38 0.25 -30.17 19.78
CA SER A 38 0.88 -31.45 19.44
C SER A 38 2.24 -31.65 20.12
N THR A 39 2.99 -30.57 20.35
CA THR A 39 4.27 -30.61 21.08
C THR A 39 4.09 -30.65 22.60
N HIS A 40 2.92 -30.26 23.11
CA HIS A 40 2.62 -30.25 24.55
C HIS A 40 1.73 -31.39 25.03
N THR A 41 1.25 -32.28 24.14
CA THR A 41 0.68 -33.56 24.59
C THR A 41 1.76 -34.35 25.33
N PRO A 42 1.63 -34.58 26.65
CA PRO A 42 2.53 -35.50 27.31
C PRO A 42 2.24 -36.86 26.70
N SER A 43 3.23 -37.44 26.02
CA SER A 43 3.19 -38.84 25.61
C SER A 43 3.11 -39.68 26.89
N GLY A 44 1.87 -39.93 27.33
CA GLY A 44 1.55 -40.76 28.47
C GLY A 44 1.92 -42.21 28.17
N SER A 45 2.75 -42.75 29.06
CA SER A 45 2.83 -44.16 29.45
C SER A 45 3.08 -45.22 28.38
N SER A 46 4.31 -45.73 28.31
CA SER A 46 4.55 -47.13 28.68
C SER A 46 5.99 -47.32 29.15
N SER A 47 6.10 -47.75 30.40
CA SER A 47 7.31 -48.12 31.12
C SER A 47 7.80 -49.50 30.65
N THR A 48 8.99 -49.56 30.03
CA THR A 48 9.84 -50.76 30.05
C THR A 48 11.31 -50.34 29.86
N PRO A 49 12.25 -50.70 30.76
CA PRO A 49 13.66 -50.51 30.50
C PRO A 49 14.14 -51.67 29.61
N SER A 50 14.61 -51.38 28.41
CA SER A 50 15.31 -52.35 27.55
C SER A 50 16.55 -51.71 26.92
N PRO A 51 17.56 -52.53 26.63
CA PRO A 51 18.96 -52.17 26.77
C PRO A 51 19.43 -51.25 25.65
N THR A 52 20.37 -50.39 26.02
CA THR A 52 21.10 -49.45 25.20
C THR A 52 21.55 -50.06 23.87
N PRO A 53 21.21 -49.49 22.71
CA PRO A 53 21.98 -49.69 21.50
C PRO A 53 23.10 -48.65 21.46
N THR A 54 24.33 -49.13 21.59
CA THR A 54 25.53 -48.41 21.18
C THR A 54 25.51 -48.33 19.65
N SER A 55 25.14 -47.17 19.11
CA SER A 55 25.44 -46.81 17.72
C SER A 55 25.46 -45.30 17.57
N ASP A 56 26.63 -44.79 17.19
CA ASP A 56 26.85 -43.43 16.73
C ASP A 56 25.79 -42.98 15.72
N HIS A 57 25.35 -41.73 15.89
CA HIS A 57 24.54 -40.85 15.03
C HIS A 57 23.25 -40.34 15.71
N SER A 58 23.36 -39.28 16.51
CA SER A 58 22.24 -38.35 16.69
C SER A 58 22.74 -36.91 16.65
N THR A 59 22.98 -36.41 15.44
CA THR A 59 23.33 -35.01 15.15
C THR A 59 22.21 -34.01 15.49
N CYS A 60 21.14 -34.45 16.17
CA CYS A 60 19.99 -33.62 16.48
C CYS A 60 19.49 -33.85 17.91
N ASN A 61 19.50 -32.77 18.70
CA ASN A 61 18.90 -32.76 20.01
C ASN A 61 17.44 -32.32 19.88
N GLU A 62 16.52 -33.29 19.85
CA GLU A 62 15.09 -33.07 19.66
C GLU A 62 14.48 -32.18 20.75
N ASN A 63 14.88 -32.36 22.02
CA ASN A 63 14.40 -31.52 23.13
C ASN A 63 14.73 -30.05 22.90
N LYS A 64 15.95 -29.73 22.44
CA LYS A 64 16.33 -28.35 22.09
C LYS A 64 15.51 -27.80 20.91
N LEU A 65 15.11 -28.63 19.97
CA LEU A 65 14.26 -28.22 18.84
C LEU A 65 12.82 -27.96 19.29
N HIS A 66 12.27 -28.79 20.18
CA HIS A 66 10.96 -28.56 20.78
C HIS A 66 10.91 -27.26 21.60
N ASP A 67 11.94 -27.00 22.42
CA ASP A 67 12.06 -25.74 23.16
C ASP A 67 12.10 -24.53 22.21
N ALA A 68 12.90 -24.63 21.14
CA ALA A 68 12.97 -23.59 20.13
C ALA A 68 11.61 -23.35 19.45
N ILE A 69 10.87 -24.40 19.09
CA ILE A 69 9.51 -24.30 18.55
C ILE A 69 8.64 -23.54 19.54
N SER A 70 8.57 -23.93 20.81
CA SER A 70 7.72 -23.28 21.81
C SER A 70 8.00 -21.76 21.94
N VAL A 71 9.28 -21.38 21.97
CA VAL A 71 9.71 -19.97 22.01
C VAL A 71 9.28 -19.21 20.76
N TYR A 72 9.57 -19.73 19.57
CA TYR A 72 9.20 -19.06 18.32
C TYR A 72 7.69 -18.92 18.16
N MET A 73 6.93 -19.92 18.61
CA MET A 73 5.48 -19.94 18.49
C MET A 73 4.82 -18.94 19.44
N SER A 74 5.41 -18.73 20.62
CA SER A 74 5.01 -17.65 21.51
C SER A 74 5.21 -16.28 20.84
N TYR A 75 6.32 -16.06 20.14
CA TYR A 75 6.54 -14.84 19.35
C TYR A 75 5.57 -14.70 18.19
N VAL A 76 5.23 -15.80 17.49
CA VAL A 76 4.22 -15.81 16.42
C VAL A 76 2.88 -15.31 16.95
N VAL A 77 2.38 -15.90 18.05
CA VAL A 77 1.09 -15.52 18.64
C VAL A 77 1.08 -14.05 19.02
N PHE A 78 2.14 -13.58 19.70
CA PHE A 78 2.25 -12.17 20.11
C PHE A 78 2.29 -11.21 18.92
N ALA A 79 3.16 -11.47 17.94
CA ALA A 79 3.34 -10.62 16.78
C ALA A 79 2.10 -10.58 15.88
N MET A 80 1.44 -11.73 15.65
CA MET A 80 0.19 -11.80 14.89
C MET A 80 -0.95 -11.08 15.62
N THR A 81 -1.04 -11.19 16.94
CA THR A 81 -2.06 -10.47 17.73
C THR A 81 -1.89 -8.96 17.59
N ILE A 82 -0.66 -8.45 17.70
CA ILE A 82 -0.36 -7.03 17.48
C ILE A 82 -0.77 -6.61 16.06
N ALA A 83 -0.38 -7.39 15.04
CA ALA A 83 -0.71 -7.10 13.66
C ALA A 83 -2.24 -7.01 13.46
N ILE A 84 -3.00 -7.98 13.98
CA ILE A 84 -4.47 -8.01 13.88
C ILE A 84 -5.10 -6.77 14.54
N LEU A 85 -4.68 -6.43 15.76
CA LEU A 85 -5.25 -5.30 16.49
C LEU A 85 -4.96 -3.96 15.79
N LEU A 86 -3.73 -3.78 15.30
CA LEU A 86 -3.36 -2.58 14.56
C LEU A 86 -4.09 -2.49 13.22
N MET A 87 -4.26 -3.60 12.50
CA MET A 87 -5.04 -3.62 11.25
C MET A 87 -6.53 -3.35 11.50
N ALA A 88 -7.10 -3.86 12.58
CA ALA A 88 -8.48 -3.56 12.98
C ALA A 88 -8.66 -2.06 13.26
N PHE A 89 -7.70 -1.42 13.91
CA PHE A 89 -7.67 0.03 14.09
C PHE A 89 -7.58 0.77 12.76
N VAL A 90 -6.63 0.41 11.88
CA VAL A 90 -6.47 1.04 10.56
C VAL A 90 -7.75 0.93 9.74
N ARG A 91 -8.39 -0.23 9.74
CA ARG A 91 -9.66 -0.46 9.05
C ARG A 91 -10.77 0.44 9.58
N LYS A 92 -10.95 0.51 10.91
CA LYS A 92 -11.94 1.40 11.54
C LYS A 92 -11.74 2.86 11.13
N VAL A 93 -10.49 3.33 11.09
CA VAL A 93 -10.15 4.70 10.69
C VAL A 93 -10.41 4.92 9.20
N ALA A 94 -10.07 3.95 8.34
CA ALA A 94 -10.33 4.02 6.91
C ALA A 94 -11.83 4.03 6.60
N ASP A 95 -12.63 3.17 7.25
CA ASP A 95 -14.08 3.11 7.11
C ASP A 95 -14.74 4.43 7.57
N ALA A 96 -14.24 5.02 8.65
CA ALA A 96 -14.72 6.32 9.12
C ALA A 96 -14.41 7.43 8.09
N ALA A 97 -13.21 7.43 7.51
CA ALA A 97 -12.83 8.37 6.46
C ALA A 97 -13.67 8.19 5.18
N ALA A 98 -14.01 6.95 4.82
CA ALA A 98 -14.86 6.64 3.68
C ALA A 98 -16.30 7.11 3.89
N LYS A 99 -16.87 6.90 5.09
CA LYS A 99 -18.21 7.40 5.43
C LYS A 99 -18.28 8.92 5.44
N ASP A 100 -17.22 9.59 5.92
CA ASP A 100 -17.12 11.05 5.86
C ASP A 100 -17.03 11.54 4.41
N HIS A 101 -16.29 10.82 3.56
CA HIS A 101 -16.24 11.07 2.12
C HIS A 101 -17.64 11.03 1.49
N GLU A 102 -18.41 9.97 1.70
CA GLU A 102 -19.76 9.84 1.13
C GLU A 102 -20.71 10.98 1.53
N ARG A 103 -20.62 11.49 2.77
CA ARG A 103 -21.50 12.58 3.25
C ARG A 103 -21.25 13.92 2.58
N VAL A 104 -20.02 14.15 2.14
CA VAL A 104 -19.51 15.47 1.74
C VAL A 104 -19.19 15.51 0.24
N ALA A 105 -18.99 14.34 -0.38
CA ALA A 105 -18.65 14.19 -1.79
C ALA A 105 -19.63 14.91 -2.72
N GLY A 106 -20.94 14.84 -2.45
CA GLY A 106 -21.94 15.43 -3.36
C GLY A 106 -21.73 16.93 -3.63
N TRP A 107 -21.41 17.72 -2.60
CA TRP A 107 -21.22 19.16 -2.78
C TRP A 107 -19.78 19.52 -3.16
N GLU A 108 -18.77 18.83 -2.63
CA GLU A 108 -17.36 19.03 -3.03
C GLU A 108 -17.12 18.64 -4.49
N ASP A 109 -17.64 17.50 -4.94
CA ASP A 109 -17.54 17.04 -6.33
C ASP A 109 -18.26 17.99 -7.27
N SER A 110 -19.42 18.51 -6.86
CA SER A 110 -20.16 19.50 -7.65
C SER A 110 -19.40 20.83 -7.77
N ALA A 111 -18.76 21.29 -6.68
CA ALA A 111 -17.98 22.52 -6.67
C ALA A 111 -16.69 22.38 -7.47
N TYR A 112 -16.03 21.22 -7.37
CA TYR A 112 -14.88 20.87 -8.20
C TYR A 112 -15.27 20.83 -9.67
N LYS A 113 -16.35 20.12 -10.02
CA LYS A 113 -16.84 20.01 -11.40
C LYS A 113 -17.16 21.38 -11.99
N ALA A 114 -17.89 22.22 -11.26
CA ALA A 114 -18.19 23.58 -11.71
C ALA A 114 -16.93 24.42 -11.94
N ALA A 115 -15.92 24.29 -11.08
CA ALA A 115 -14.64 24.99 -11.25
C ALA A 115 -13.81 24.43 -12.41
N PHE A 116 -13.85 23.11 -12.63
CA PHE A 116 -13.19 22.45 -13.75
C PHE A 116 -13.84 22.86 -15.09
N ASP A 117 -15.16 22.81 -15.17
CA ASP A 117 -15.93 23.23 -16.35
C ASP A 117 -15.64 24.71 -16.67
N ALA A 118 -15.54 25.58 -15.66
CA ALA A 118 -15.15 26.98 -15.84
C ALA A 118 -13.71 27.14 -16.36
N ALA A 119 -12.78 26.31 -15.89
CA ALA A 119 -11.40 26.30 -16.38
C ALA A 119 -11.32 25.79 -17.83
N GLU A 120 -12.14 24.81 -18.20
CA GLU A 120 -12.23 24.30 -19.57
C GLU A 120 -12.80 25.34 -20.53
N VAL A 121 -13.85 26.07 -20.12
CA VAL A 121 -14.37 27.22 -20.89
C VAL A 121 -13.31 28.30 -21.10
N ALA A 122 -12.56 28.66 -20.04
CA ALA A 122 -11.47 29.64 -20.14
C ALA A 122 -10.33 29.14 -21.05
N PHE A 123 -10.02 27.85 -21.02
CA PHE A 123 -9.03 27.23 -21.89
C PHE A 123 -9.46 27.26 -23.36
N VAL A 124 -10.73 26.97 -23.65
CA VAL A 124 -11.27 27.08 -25.02
C VAL A 124 -11.18 28.53 -25.52
N ALA A 125 -11.54 29.51 -24.69
CA ALA A 125 -11.43 30.93 -25.04
C ALA A 125 -9.99 31.38 -25.30
N LEU A 126 -9.02 30.91 -24.49
CA LEU A 126 -7.60 31.13 -24.72
C LEU A 126 -7.16 30.57 -26.07
N ARG A 127 -7.50 29.31 -26.36
CA ARG A 127 -7.14 28.64 -27.61
C ARG A 127 -7.73 29.36 -28.83
N ASP A 128 -8.94 29.88 -28.72
CA ASP A 128 -9.56 30.62 -29.83
C ASP A 128 -8.91 32.00 -30.04
N ALA A 129 -8.51 32.69 -28.96
CA ALA A 129 -7.69 33.90 -29.05
C ALA A 129 -6.30 33.63 -29.67
N GLU A 130 -5.66 32.51 -29.34
CA GLU A 130 -4.39 32.10 -29.95
C GLU A 130 -4.52 31.82 -31.45
N LYS A 131 -5.63 31.20 -31.88
CA LYS A 131 -5.95 30.99 -33.30
C LYS A 131 -6.13 32.32 -34.04
N GLU A 132 -6.81 33.29 -33.44
CA GLU A 132 -6.99 34.63 -34.02
C GLU A 132 -5.64 35.31 -34.27
N VAL A 133 -4.73 35.28 -33.28
CA VAL A 133 -3.35 35.79 -33.44
C VAL A 133 -2.61 35.06 -34.56
N LYS A 134 -2.76 33.74 -34.65
CA LYS A 134 -2.11 32.93 -35.69
C LYS A 134 -2.61 33.31 -37.09
N LEU A 135 -3.93 33.45 -37.27
CA LEU A 135 -4.55 33.85 -38.53
C LEU A 135 -4.12 35.25 -38.97
N LEU A 136 -4.07 36.22 -38.04
CA LEU A 136 -3.60 37.57 -38.33
C LEU A 136 -2.12 37.57 -38.76
N LYS A 137 -1.27 36.78 -38.11
CA LYS A 137 0.14 36.61 -38.53
C LYS A 137 0.28 35.95 -39.89
N GLU A 138 -0.54 34.96 -40.21
CA GLU A 138 -0.54 34.29 -41.53
C GLU A 138 -1.01 35.24 -42.63
N THR A 139 -2.05 36.03 -42.35
CA THR A 139 -2.58 37.06 -43.28
C THR A 139 -1.55 38.15 -43.54
N ALA A 140 -0.86 38.62 -42.50
CA ALA A 140 0.26 39.56 -42.59
C ALA A 140 1.40 39.06 -43.48
N ARG A 141 1.71 37.76 -43.40
CA ARG A 141 2.75 37.11 -44.24
C ARG A 141 2.33 36.98 -45.69
N LEU A 142 1.05 36.75 -45.96
CA LEU A 142 0.53 36.49 -47.31
C LEU A 142 0.22 37.76 -48.10
N SER A 143 0.09 38.92 -47.45
CA SER A 143 -0.19 40.19 -48.12
C SER A 143 0.79 41.30 -47.69
N PRO A 144 2.00 41.36 -48.29
CA PRO A 144 3.02 42.36 -47.95
C PRO A 144 2.56 43.81 -48.19
N ALA A 145 1.59 44.01 -49.08
CA ALA A 145 1.03 45.32 -49.42
C ALA A 145 0.08 45.89 -48.34
N VAL A 146 -0.42 45.05 -47.41
CA VAL A 146 -1.37 45.45 -46.35
C VAL A 146 -0.65 45.81 -45.04
N GLY A 147 0.67 45.63 -44.96
CA GLY A 147 1.48 46.28 -43.92
C GLY A 147 1.05 45.99 -42.48
N VAL A 148 0.58 44.77 -42.17
CA VAL A 148 0.42 44.32 -40.79
C VAL A 148 1.82 44.09 -40.22
N VAL A 149 2.48 45.19 -39.88
CA VAL A 149 3.79 45.23 -39.22
C VAL A 149 3.59 44.76 -37.77
N GLU A 150 4.66 44.36 -37.09
CA GLU A 150 4.65 43.87 -35.70
C GLU A 150 4.02 44.85 -34.67
N GLY A 151 3.66 46.07 -35.09
CA GLY A 151 2.90 47.09 -34.35
C GLY A 151 1.49 47.39 -34.87
N ASP A 152 0.88 46.53 -35.71
CA ASP A 152 -0.51 46.68 -36.13
C ASP A 152 -1.43 46.66 -34.90
N PRO A 153 -2.27 47.68 -34.68
CA PRO A 153 -3.18 47.75 -33.54
C PRO A 153 -4.07 46.50 -33.41
N ALA A 154 -4.46 45.86 -34.50
CA ALA A 154 -5.25 44.62 -34.48
C ALA A 154 -4.46 43.43 -33.93
N LEU A 155 -3.18 43.29 -34.29
CA LEU A 155 -2.31 42.22 -33.78
C LEU A 155 -1.93 42.45 -32.31
N VAL A 156 -1.69 43.71 -31.94
CA VAL A 156 -1.40 44.11 -30.55
C VAL A 156 -2.60 43.81 -29.65
N GLU A 157 -3.81 44.18 -30.09
CA GLU A 157 -5.05 43.91 -29.35
C GLU A 157 -5.33 42.40 -29.23
N ALA A 158 -5.14 41.63 -30.31
CA ALA A 158 -5.31 40.17 -30.27
C ALA A 158 -4.31 39.50 -29.31
N ARG A 159 -3.05 39.96 -29.27
CA ARG A 159 -2.06 39.46 -28.28
C ARG A 159 -2.44 39.83 -26.85
N LYS A 160 -2.95 41.05 -26.63
CA LYS A 160 -3.43 41.47 -25.31
C LYS A 160 -4.56 40.58 -24.83
N LYS A 161 -5.52 40.25 -25.70
CA LYS A 161 -6.59 39.27 -25.41
C LYS A 161 -6.03 37.90 -25.03
N VAL A 162 -4.99 37.39 -25.71
CA VAL A 162 -4.36 36.11 -25.34
C VAL A 162 -3.79 36.16 -23.91
N VAL A 163 -3.11 37.25 -23.54
CA VAL A 163 -2.56 37.41 -22.18
C VAL A 163 -3.67 37.46 -21.14
N GLU A 164 -4.75 38.21 -21.40
CA GLU A 164 -5.91 38.27 -20.50
C GLU A 164 -6.57 36.90 -20.34
N ARG A 165 -6.81 36.17 -21.44
CA ARG A 165 -7.38 34.81 -21.41
C ARG A 165 -6.46 33.80 -20.73
N ALA A 166 -5.14 33.94 -20.87
CA ALA A 166 -4.18 33.09 -20.19
C ALA A 166 -4.22 33.31 -18.68
N GLN A 167 -4.38 34.57 -18.24
CA GLN A 167 -4.55 34.89 -16.83
C GLN A 167 -5.88 34.36 -16.29
N GLU A 168 -6.99 34.52 -17.01
CA GLU A 168 -8.30 33.96 -16.65
C GLU A 168 -8.25 32.44 -16.49
N TRP A 169 -7.64 31.74 -17.46
CA TRP A 169 -7.43 30.30 -17.39
C TRP A 169 -6.56 29.93 -16.19
N GLY A 170 -5.45 30.64 -15.95
CA GLY A 170 -4.58 30.39 -14.80
C GLY A 170 -5.32 30.50 -13.46
N ILE A 171 -6.16 31.53 -13.29
CA ILE A 171 -6.98 31.71 -12.08
C ILE A 171 -8.01 30.58 -11.95
N ALA A 172 -8.69 30.21 -13.04
CA ALA A 172 -9.69 29.15 -13.05
C ALA A 172 -9.08 27.78 -12.76
N ALA A 173 -7.90 27.48 -13.35
CA ALA A 173 -7.16 26.24 -13.12
C ALA A 173 -6.71 26.12 -11.65
N VAL A 174 -6.16 27.19 -11.06
CA VAL A 174 -5.79 27.22 -9.63
C VAL A 174 -7.02 27.01 -8.74
N ARG A 175 -8.17 27.57 -9.11
CA ARG A 175 -9.42 27.37 -8.38
C ARG A 175 -9.90 25.92 -8.45
N ALA A 176 -9.87 25.31 -9.64
CA ALA A 176 -10.22 23.91 -9.82
C ALA A 176 -9.30 22.99 -9.01
N GLU A 177 -7.99 23.25 -9.01
CA GLU A 177 -7.02 22.48 -8.24
C GLU A 177 -7.24 22.58 -6.72
N ARG A 178 -7.57 23.79 -6.22
CA ARG A 178 -7.89 24.00 -4.79
C ARG A 178 -9.16 23.29 -4.35
N LEU A 179 -10.13 23.16 -5.25
CA LEU A 179 -11.42 22.51 -4.97
C LEU A 179 -11.39 21.01 -5.21
N LYS A 180 -10.24 20.46 -5.62
CA LYS A 180 -10.11 19.03 -5.86
C LYS A 180 -10.47 18.25 -4.58
N PRO A 181 -11.43 17.31 -4.64
CA PRO A 181 -11.87 16.57 -3.48
C PRO A 181 -10.71 15.79 -2.85
N LYS A 182 -10.68 15.78 -1.52
CA LYS A 182 -9.78 14.90 -0.78
C LYS A 182 -10.45 13.53 -0.68
N GLU A 183 -9.79 12.45 -1.09
CA GLU A 183 -10.29 11.07 -1.02
C GLU A 183 -9.65 10.22 0.11
N GLY A 184 -10.35 9.27 0.72
CA GLY A 184 -9.75 8.32 1.68
C GLY A 184 -8.90 8.95 2.81
N ILE A 185 -7.72 8.39 3.12
CA ILE A 185 -6.89 8.81 4.28
C ILE A 185 -6.45 10.28 4.25
N ALA A 186 -6.31 10.91 3.09
CA ALA A 186 -5.91 12.32 3.05
C ALA A 186 -7.07 13.30 3.35
N ARG A 187 -8.27 12.80 3.65
CA ARG A 187 -9.31 13.56 4.38
C ARG A 187 -9.05 13.64 5.87
N LEU A 188 -8.41 12.63 6.45
CA LEU A 188 -8.12 12.62 7.87
C LEU A 188 -7.23 13.80 8.24
N ASP A 189 -7.51 14.35 9.42
CA ASP A 189 -6.64 15.31 10.07
C ASP A 189 -5.21 14.78 10.15
N LYS A 190 -4.24 15.71 10.17
CA LYS A 190 -2.82 15.39 10.18
C LYS A 190 -2.45 14.34 11.23
N ARG A 191 -3.03 14.42 12.45
CA ARG A 191 -2.78 13.48 13.54
C ARG A 191 -3.29 12.07 13.24
N TRP A 192 -4.55 11.95 12.80
CA TRP A 192 -5.17 10.67 12.48
C TRP A 192 -4.52 9.99 11.27
N ARG A 193 -4.10 10.79 10.29
CA ARG A 193 -3.33 10.32 9.13
C ARG A 193 -2.01 9.70 9.56
N ILE A 194 -1.24 10.38 10.41
CA ILE A 194 0.02 9.86 10.94
C ILE A 194 -0.24 8.59 11.75
N ALA A 195 -1.24 8.60 12.63
CA ALA A 195 -1.57 7.43 13.45
C ALA A 195 -1.96 6.20 12.61
N ALA A 196 -2.82 6.36 11.60
CA ALA A 196 -3.21 5.26 10.71
C ALA A 196 -2.02 4.71 9.90
N ARG A 197 -1.14 5.59 9.41
CA ARG A 197 0.07 5.18 8.68
C ARG A 197 1.05 4.43 9.57
N SER A 198 1.34 4.97 10.75
CA SER A 198 2.23 4.33 11.72
C SER A 198 1.68 2.98 12.17
N ALA A 199 0.38 2.89 12.47
CA ALA A 199 -0.25 1.63 12.83
C ALA A 199 -0.17 0.59 11.71
N PHE A 200 -0.40 0.99 10.46
CA PHE A 200 -0.25 0.11 9.30
C PHE A 200 1.20 -0.37 9.12
N PHE A 201 2.17 0.54 9.19
CA PHE A 201 3.59 0.20 9.13
C PHE A 201 3.98 -0.80 10.21
N THR A 202 3.62 -0.52 11.47
CA THR A 202 3.92 -1.41 12.60
C THR A 202 3.21 -2.76 12.46
N ALA A 203 2.00 -2.80 11.93
CA ALA A 203 1.29 -4.05 11.67
C ALA A 203 2.00 -4.91 10.63
N VAL A 204 2.46 -4.32 9.52
CA VAL A 204 3.24 -5.03 8.48
C VAL A 204 4.55 -5.57 9.06
N CYS A 205 5.26 -4.78 9.87
CA CYS A 205 6.47 -5.24 10.56
C CYS A 205 6.20 -6.40 11.53
N ALA A 206 5.17 -6.29 12.36
CA ALA A 206 4.80 -7.35 13.31
C ALA A 206 4.42 -8.63 12.57
N HIS A 207 3.63 -8.53 11.49
CA HIS A 207 3.27 -9.67 10.65
C HIS A 207 4.50 -10.32 10.00
N TYR A 208 5.45 -9.52 9.51
CA TYR A 208 6.69 -10.03 8.92
C TYR A 208 7.53 -10.80 9.95
N ILE A 209 7.72 -10.23 11.15
CA ILE A 209 8.42 -10.90 12.25
C ILE A 209 7.73 -12.22 12.62
N GLY A 210 6.40 -12.20 12.77
CA GLY A 210 5.62 -13.41 13.03
C GLY A 210 5.80 -14.46 11.94
N SER A 211 5.81 -14.06 10.67
CA SER A 211 6.02 -14.95 9.53
C SER A 211 7.42 -15.60 9.56
N VAL A 212 8.46 -14.83 9.89
CA VAL A 212 9.83 -15.35 10.04
C VAL A 212 9.90 -16.35 11.19
N CYS A 213 9.34 -16.02 12.36
CA CYS A 213 9.30 -16.93 13.51
C CYS A 213 8.54 -18.22 13.19
N ALA A 214 7.42 -18.14 12.48
CA ALA A 214 6.64 -19.31 12.04
C ALA A 214 7.45 -20.18 11.06
N GLY A 215 8.21 -19.56 10.15
CA GLY A 215 9.13 -20.25 9.27
C GLY A 215 10.21 -21.02 10.04
N TYR A 216 10.83 -20.39 11.03
CA TYR A 216 11.82 -21.04 11.90
C TYR A 216 11.23 -22.20 12.71
N ALA A 217 10.05 -22.02 13.31
CA ALA A 217 9.36 -23.08 14.04
C ALA A 217 9.03 -24.27 13.12
N SER A 218 8.54 -24.00 11.91
CA SER A 218 8.24 -25.02 10.90
C SER A 218 9.51 -25.77 10.45
N TYR A 219 10.63 -25.06 10.31
CA TYR A 219 11.91 -25.67 9.99
C TYR A 219 12.42 -26.58 11.11
N CYS A 220 12.31 -26.16 12.38
CA CYS A 220 12.64 -26.98 13.54
C CYS A 220 11.74 -28.23 13.63
N TYR A 221 10.45 -28.08 13.37
CA TYR A 221 9.50 -29.20 13.32
C TYR A 221 9.89 -30.21 12.23
N LEU A 222 10.19 -29.73 11.01
CA LEU A 222 10.64 -30.60 9.92
C LEU A 222 11.97 -31.29 10.21
N LYS A 223 12.89 -30.64 10.96
CA LYS A 223 14.11 -31.31 11.42
C LYS A 223 13.78 -32.53 12.27
N ILE A 224 12.84 -32.41 13.21
CA ILE A 224 12.42 -33.52 14.07
C ILE A 224 11.82 -34.65 13.20
N GLU A 225 10.83 -34.34 12.37
CA GLU A 225 10.14 -35.32 11.51
C GLU A 225 11.09 -36.06 10.54
N THR A 226 12.05 -35.33 9.96
CA THR A 226 13.01 -35.90 9.00
C THR A 226 14.23 -36.54 9.64
N LYS A 227 14.27 -36.68 10.98
CA LYS A 227 15.44 -37.14 11.74
C LYS A 227 16.71 -36.39 11.34
N CYS A 228 16.54 -35.09 11.08
CA CYS A 228 17.56 -34.13 10.69
C CYS A 228 18.24 -34.38 9.34
N VAL A 229 17.55 -35.08 8.46
CA VAL A 229 17.89 -35.23 7.04
C VAL A 229 16.90 -34.40 6.20
N ILE A 230 17.14 -33.09 6.14
CA ILE A 230 16.31 -32.19 5.34
C ILE A 230 16.74 -32.25 3.87
N SER A 231 15.78 -32.49 2.98
CA SER A 231 16.02 -32.49 1.54
C SER A 231 16.32 -31.09 0.99
N SER A 232 17.16 -31.00 -0.05
CA SER A 232 17.44 -29.74 -0.75
C SER A 232 16.17 -29.11 -1.33
N LEU A 233 15.19 -29.93 -1.75
CA LEU A 233 13.89 -29.46 -2.23
C LEU A 233 13.11 -28.72 -1.13
N THR A 234 13.12 -29.24 0.10
CA THR A 234 12.48 -28.58 1.25
C THR A 234 13.11 -27.22 1.51
N ILE A 235 14.44 -27.12 1.50
CA ILE A 235 15.16 -25.86 1.68
C ILE A 235 14.79 -24.87 0.57
N PHE A 236 14.76 -25.32 -0.68
CA PHE A 236 14.38 -24.50 -1.82
C PHE A 236 12.96 -23.93 -1.69
N LEU A 237 11.99 -24.74 -1.27
CA LEU A 237 10.61 -24.30 -1.06
C LEU A 237 10.51 -23.25 0.06
N PHE A 238 11.25 -23.42 1.17
CA PHE A 238 11.32 -22.43 2.24
C PHE A 238 11.89 -21.09 1.75
N VAL A 239 12.96 -21.14 0.95
CA VAL A 239 13.56 -19.94 0.36
C VAL A 239 12.57 -19.25 -0.58
N LEU A 240 11.86 -20.01 -1.42
CA LEU A 240 10.88 -19.44 -2.35
C LEU A 240 9.74 -18.72 -1.60
N VAL A 241 9.18 -19.36 -0.57
CA VAL A 241 8.15 -18.74 0.29
C VAL A 241 8.71 -17.50 0.99
N GLY A 242 9.94 -17.58 1.49
CA GLY A 242 10.63 -16.46 2.13
C GLY A 242 10.81 -15.27 1.19
N VAL A 243 11.24 -15.50 -0.05
CA VAL A 243 11.41 -14.46 -1.08
C VAL A 243 10.08 -13.79 -1.38
N VAL A 244 9.03 -14.57 -1.69
CA VAL A 244 7.70 -14.04 -2.00
C VAL A 244 7.15 -13.22 -0.83
N SER A 245 7.24 -13.76 0.39
CA SER A 245 6.83 -13.06 1.61
C SER A 245 7.58 -11.74 1.77
N THR A 246 8.92 -11.76 1.67
CA THR A 246 9.76 -10.56 1.80
C THR A 246 9.37 -9.50 0.78
N THR A 247 9.22 -9.88 -0.50
CA THR A 247 8.84 -8.95 -1.57
C THR A 247 7.50 -8.27 -1.29
N ILE A 248 6.50 -9.03 -0.84
CA ILE A 248 5.17 -8.49 -0.51
C ILE A 248 5.27 -7.52 0.67
N HIS A 249 5.95 -7.89 1.76
CA HIS A 249 6.11 -7.00 2.92
C HIS A 249 6.89 -5.74 2.57
N SER A 250 7.98 -5.85 1.79
CA SER A 250 8.74 -4.69 1.33
C SER A 250 7.89 -3.74 0.49
N LEU A 251 7.04 -4.26 -0.41
CA LEU A 251 6.12 -3.44 -1.19
C LEU A 251 5.14 -2.68 -0.29
N LEU A 252 4.60 -3.33 0.75
CA LEU A 252 3.65 -2.71 1.66
C LEU A 252 4.30 -1.66 2.56
N LEU A 253 5.50 -1.93 3.06
CA LEU A 253 6.30 -0.95 3.80
C LEU A 253 6.62 0.26 2.92
N TRP A 254 6.99 0.03 1.66
CA TRP A 254 7.21 1.08 0.68
C TRP A 254 5.94 1.93 0.46
N LEU A 255 4.80 1.29 0.24
CA LEU A 255 3.51 1.99 0.08
C LEU A 255 3.14 2.82 1.31
N SER A 256 3.40 2.30 2.52
CA SER A 256 3.14 3.05 3.76
C SER A 256 4.03 4.28 3.92
N SER A 257 5.23 4.27 3.33
CA SER A 257 6.24 5.33 3.46
C SER A 257 6.15 6.39 2.36
N THR A 258 5.66 6.03 1.18
CA THR A 258 5.70 6.90 -0.02
C THR A 258 4.48 7.80 -0.18
N GLN A 259 3.40 7.54 0.54
CA GLN A 259 2.23 8.41 0.50
C GLN A 259 2.48 9.66 1.36
N ASN A 260 2.86 10.78 0.74
CA ASN A 260 2.79 12.10 1.37
C ASN A 260 1.45 12.75 1.06
#